data_AF-A0A0G0M4J7-F1
#
_entry.id   AF-A0A0G0M4J7-F1
#
_cell.length_a   1.000
_cell.length_b   1.000
_cell.length_c   1.000
_cell.angle_alpha   90.00
_cell.angle_beta   90.00
_cell.angle_gamma   90.00
#
_symmetry.space_group_name_H-M   'P 1'
#
loop_
_entity.id
_entity.type
_entity.pdbx_description
1 polymer ?
#
loop_
_entity_poly.entity_id
_entity_poly.type
_entity_poly.pdbx_seq_one_letter_code
_entity_poly.pdbx_strand_id
1 'polypeptide(L)'
;MKLDIIPVAKIEKRVISTLKSENIIKFANKYAVQILSEQDPNEKVTTFTRVLNSINYSVVKLPGKHWEIRYSFKKSEGITKIYLHNDFLTQRPSIIFHHGLGRLNPLHLKVFANKVLMEKFNVFSVKAAHHDSIDDVRKKFLNNFTNMLAAICSSTLAIDEIVDTHRNNSDQKVIVAGVSLGGTVTALHYFYFDSADFYFPIVSYPNFGEILVDRNIKEFVVNYEMLSKNKSIPKSFSIPKRLTNRPKGKIFPVLADSDELINFEKASEFWKGYEVTNFNVGHNTIFIKADEIRKLILSKVFS
;
A
#
# COMPACT_ATOMS: atom_id res chain seq x y z
N MET A 1 -23.43 0.49 23.50
CA MET A 1 -22.18 1.08 24.01
C MET A 1 -22.15 2.54 23.56
N LYS A 2 -22.30 3.50 24.48
CA LYS A 2 -22.27 4.94 24.15
C LYS A 2 -20.83 5.33 23.80
N LEU A 3 -20.62 5.85 22.58
CA LEU A 3 -19.35 6.42 22.17
C LEU A 3 -19.25 7.82 22.77
N ASP A 4 -18.38 7.99 23.77
CA ASP A 4 -18.03 9.31 24.30
C ASP A 4 -17.34 10.11 23.19
N ILE A 5 -18.05 11.13 22.69
CA ILE A 5 -17.55 12.08 21.71
C ILE A 5 -16.62 13.04 22.46
N ILE A 6 -15.36 12.63 22.61
CA ILE A 6 -14.29 13.51 23.08
C ILE A 6 -14.17 14.67 22.07
N PRO A 7 -14.08 15.94 22.50
CA PRO A 7 -14.05 17.10 21.61
C PRO A 7 -12.95 16.98 20.56
N VAL A 8 -13.36 16.86 19.30
CA VAL A 8 -12.56 16.55 18.10
C VAL A 8 -11.32 17.45 17.98
N ALA A 9 -11.44 18.72 18.34
CA ALA A 9 -10.35 19.70 18.26
C ALA A 9 -9.18 19.46 19.24
N LYS A 10 -9.43 18.83 20.41
CA LYS A 10 -8.39 18.56 21.41
C LYS A 10 -7.60 17.28 21.07
N ILE A 11 -8.28 16.31 20.43
CA ILE A 11 -7.65 15.13 19.84
C ILE A 11 -6.83 15.50 18.61
N GLU A 12 -7.29 16.45 17.76
CA GLU A 12 -6.53 16.90 16.60
C GLU A 12 -5.19 17.54 16.96
N LYS A 13 -5.12 18.43 17.95
CA LYS A 13 -3.83 18.98 18.41
C LYS A 13 -2.91 17.90 18.98
N ARG A 14 -3.46 16.93 19.72
CA ARG A 14 -2.67 15.84 20.32
C ARG A 14 -2.18 14.87 19.24
N VAL A 15 -3.02 14.47 18.30
CA VAL A 15 -2.69 13.60 17.16
C VAL A 15 -1.75 14.29 16.17
N ILE A 16 -1.90 15.59 15.90
CA ILE A 16 -0.95 16.37 15.10
C ILE A 16 0.40 16.48 15.83
N SER A 17 0.42 16.62 17.16
CA SER A 17 1.67 16.56 17.94
C SER A 17 2.29 15.15 18.00
N THR A 18 1.46 14.10 17.95
CA THR A 18 1.89 12.70 17.82
C THR A 18 2.40 12.39 16.42
N LEU A 19 1.76 12.90 15.36
CA LEU A 19 2.19 12.76 13.96
C LEU A 19 3.46 13.57 13.66
N LYS A 20 3.65 14.71 14.33
CA LYS A 20 4.94 15.43 14.37
C LYS A 20 6.02 14.68 15.14
N SER A 21 5.67 13.71 15.99
CA SER A 21 6.62 12.99 16.85
C SER A 21 6.81 11.50 16.55
N GLU A 22 5.97 10.88 15.73
CA GLU A 22 6.24 9.57 15.11
C GLU A 22 6.96 9.75 13.78
N ASN A 23 8.14 10.38 13.87
CA ASN A 23 9.10 10.41 12.78
C ASN A 23 9.48 8.95 12.46
N ILE A 24 9.53 8.53 11.20
CA ILE A 24 10.02 7.19 10.85
C ILE A 24 11.43 6.98 11.39
N ILE A 25 12.21 8.06 11.54
CA ILE A 25 13.48 8.08 12.24
C ILE A 25 13.32 7.68 13.72
N LYS A 26 12.30 8.16 14.44
CA LYS A 26 12.01 7.73 15.81
C LYS A 26 11.51 6.29 15.87
N PHE A 27 10.71 5.82 14.91
CA PHE A 27 10.34 4.40 14.81
C PHE A 27 11.57 3.53 14.51
N ALA A 28 12.35 3.88 13.51
CA ALA A 28 13.56 3.18 13.11
C ALA A 28 14.62 3.18 14.21
N ASN A 29 14.81 4.30 14.92
CA ASN A 29 15.73 4.39 16.06
C ASN A 29 15.20 3.65 17.29
N LYS A 30 13.90 3.75 17.59
CA LYS A 30 13.26 3.03 18.72
C LYS A 30 13.24 1.53 18.52
N TYR A 31 13.12 1.06 17.28
CA TYR A 31 12.97 -0.35 16.95
C TYR A 31 14.14 -0.93 16.17
N ALA A 32 15.26 -0.21 16.02
CA ALA A 32 16.43 -0.64 15.24
C ALA A 32 16.02 -1.33 13.92
N VAL A 33 15.25 -0.62 13.10
CA VAL A 33 14.75 -1.17 11.82
C VAL A 33 15.93 -1.38 10.88
N GLN A 34 16.13 -2.63 10.50
CA GLN A 34 17.13 -3.06 9.56
C GLN A 34 16.41 -3.68 8.36
N ILE A 35 16.50 -3.02 7.22
CA ILE A 35 15.96 -3.44 5.94
C ILE A 35 17.03 -4.28 5.24
N LEU A 36 16.61 -5.42 4.70
CA LEU A 36 17.44 -6.37 3.96
C LEU A 36 18.62 -6.92 4.79
N SER A 37 18.43 -7.10 6.10
CA SER A 37 19.44 -7.60 7.04
C SER A 37 20.00 -8.98 6.71
N GLU A 38 19.22 -9.82 6.03
CA GLU A 38 19.58 -11.18 5.62
C GLU A 38 19.81 -11.28 4.10
N GLN A 39 19.79 -10.17 3.38
CA GLN A 39 19.97 -10.17 1.93
C GLN A 39 21.45 -10.30 1.58
N ASP A 40 21.80 -11.32 0.80
CA ASP A 40 23.09 -11.35 0.12
C ASP A 40 23.10 -10.22 -0.94
N PRO A 41 24.00 -9.22 -0.81
CA PRO A 41 24.04 -8.10 -1.74
C PRO A 41 24.40 -8.49 -3.18
N ASN A 42 25.03 -9.64 -3.37
CA ASN A 42 25.40 -10.16 -4.69
C ASN A 42 24.32 -11.04 -5.31
N GLU A 43 23.32 -11.46 -4.54
CA GLU A 43 22.23 -12.28 -5.05
C GLU A 43 21.40 -11.50 -6.07
N LYS A 44 21.21 -12.08 -7.25
CA LYS A 44 20.32 -11.52 -8.25
C LYS A 44 18.86 -11.71 -7.81
N VAL A 45 18.18 -10.61 -7.53
CA VAL A 45 16.76 -10.64 -7.16
C VAL A 45 15.86 -10.86 -8.39
N THR A 46 14.71 -11.48 -8.16
CA THR A 46 13.71 -11.70 -9.20
C THR A 46 12.83 -10.47 -9.44
N THR A 47 12.06 -10.46 -10.52
CA THR A 47 11.09 -9.38 -10.82
C THR A 47 9.71 -9.70 -10.25
N PHE A 48 8.93 -8.66 -9.98
CA PHE A 48 7.53 -8.72 -9.59
C PHE A 48 6.71 -9.51 -10.61
N THR A 49 6.89 -9.25 -11.91
CA THR A 49 6.23 -10.02 -12.97
C THR A 49 6.50 -11.52 -12.85
N ARG A 50 7.74 -11.90 -12.54
CA ARG A 50 8.09 -13.32 -12.41
C ARG A 50 7.46 -13.93 -11.16
N VAL A 51 7.45 -13.21 -10.03
CA VAL A 51 6.75 -13.69 -8.81
C VAL A 51 5.26 -13.82 -9.07
N LEU A 52 4.62 -12.81 -9.65
CA LEU A 52 3.20 -12.83 -9.98
C LEU A 52 2.80 -14.04 -10.83
N ASN A 53 3.64 -14.41 -11.80
CA ASN A 53 3.39 -15.54 -12.69
C ASN A 53 3.72 -16.93 -12.09
N SER A 54 4.36 -16.99 -10.91
CA SER A 54 4.87 -18.26 -10.35
C SER A 54 4.62 -18.46 -8.86
N ILE A 55 4.01 -17.48 -8.19
CA ILE A 55 3.57 -17.61 -6.81
C ILE A 55 2.42 -18.60 -6.75
N ASN A 56 2.53 -19.59 -5.86
CA ASN A 56 1.41 -20.46 -5.56
C ASN A 56 0.56 -19.77 -4.49
N TYR A 57 -0.75 -19.68 -4.70
CA TYR A 57 -1.65 -19.12 -3.70
C TYR A 57 -2.99 -19.84 -3.68
N SER A 58 -3.68 -19.70 -2.55
CA SER A 58 -5.06 -20.14 -2.38
C SER A 58 -5.87 -19.06 -1.67
N VAL A 59 -7.13 -18.92 -2.08
CA VAL A 59 -8.09 -18.02 -1.44
C VAL A 59 -8.91 -18.83 -0.42
N VAL A 60 -8.93 -18.39 0.83
CA VAL A 60 -9.72 -19.02 1.90
C VAL A 60 -10.78 -18.05 2.38
N LYS A 61 -12.06 -18.42 2.24
CA LYS A 61 -13.23 -17.66 2.71
C LYS A 61 -14.05 -18.52 3.66
N LEU A 62 -13.86 -18.34 4.97
CA LEU A 62 -14.62 -19.06 6.00
C LEU A 62 -15.74 -18.19 6.57
N PRO A 63 -16.94 -18.75 6.82
CA PRO A 63 -18.04 -18.00 7.44
C PRO A 63 -17.61 -17.33 8.76
N GLY A 64 -17.92 -16.04 8.91
CA GLY A 64 -17.59 -15.26 10.11
C GLY A 64 -16.09 -15.00 10.33
N LYS A 65 -15.24 -15.26 9.33
CA LYS A 65 -13.80 -14.95 9.36
C LYS A 65 -13.44 -13.96 8.25
N HIS A 66 -12.31 -13.29 8.43
CA HIS A 66 -11.68 -12.55 7.34
C HIS A 66 -11.24 -13.52 6.24
N TRP A 67 -11.16 -13.04 5.00
CA TRP A 67 -10.62 -13.86 3.92
C TRP A 67 -9.10 -13.84 3.96
N GLU A 68 -8.49 -14.87 3.39
CA GLU A 68 -7.05 -15.04 3.38
C GLU A 68 -6.56 -15.37 1.97
N ILE A 69 -5.51 -14.67 1.53
CA ILE A 69 -4.63 -15.13 0.47
C ILE A 69 -3.43 -15.79 1.16
N ARG A 70 -3.38 -17.12 1.10
CA ARG A 70 -2.24 -17.89 1.57
C ARG A 70 -1.31 -18.11 0.40
N TYR A 71 -0.04 -17.75 0.52
CA TYR A 71 0.92 -17.84 -0.58
C TYR A 71 2.17 -18.62 -0.20
N SER A 72 2.82 -19.16 -1.22
CA SER A 72 4.19 -19.67 -1.15
C SER A 72 4.96 -19.34 -2.43
N PHE A 73 6.21 -18.92 -2.28
CA PHE A 73 7.14 -18.64 -3.37
C PHE A 73 8.58 -18.90 -2.90
N LYS A 74 9.25 -19.90 -3.47
CA LYS A 74 10.55 -20.39 -2.98
C LYS A 74 10.47 -20.72 -1.47
N LYS A 75 11.32 -20.11 -0.65
CA LYS A 75 11.34 -20.25 0.83
C LYS A 75 10.45 -19.23 1.53
N SER A 76 9.73 -18.39 0.79
CA SER A 76 8.82 -17.39 1.34
C SER A 76 7.40 -17.92 1.37
N GLU A 77 6.74 -17.78 2.50
CA GLU A 77 5.33 -18.13 2.69
C GLU A 77 4.66 -17.14 3.63
N GLY A 78 3.35 -16.96 3.50
CA GLY A 78 2.63 -16.06 4.38
C GLY A 78 1.15 -15.97 4.09
N ILE A 79 0.48 -15.13 4.87
CA ILE A 79 -0.96 -14.93 4.79
C ILE A 79 -1.24 -13.43 4.69
N THR A 80 -1.79 -12.99 3.57
CA THR A 80 -2.41 -11.67 3.43
C THR A 80 -3.89 -11.79 3.83
N LYS A 81 -4.37 -10.89 4.68
CA LYS A 81 -5.74 -10.94 5.21
C LYS A 81 -6.60 -9.84 4.57
N ILE A 82 -7.84 -10.18 4.23
CA ILE A 82 -8.84 -9.28 3.65
C ILE A 82 -9.99 -9.13 4.64
N TYR A 83 -10.28 -7.90 5.01
CA TYR A 83 -11.35 -7.56 5.94
C TYR A 83 -12.45 -6.81 5.21
N LEU A 84 -13.69 -7.26 5.36
CA LEU A 84 -14.88 -6.49 5.03
C LEU A 84 -15.43 -5.89 6.35
N HIS A 85 -15.60 -4.57 6.39
CA HIS A 85 -15.89 -3.84 7.64
C HIS A 85 -17.37 -3.52 7.86
N ASN A 86 -18.21 -3.78 6.87
CA ASN A 86 -19.65 -3.61 6.91
C ASN A 86 -20.33 -4.68 6.05
N ASP A 87 -21.63 -4.86 6.19
CA ASP A 87 -22.35 -5.80 5.34
C ASP A 87 -22.21 -5.42 3.86
N PHE A 88 -21.91 -6.42 3.04
CA PHE A 88 -21.82 -6.22 1.59
C PHE A 88 -23.21 -5.98 1.02
N LEU A 89 -23.39 -4.84 0.36
CA LEU A 89 -24.62 -4.48 -0.34
C LEU A 89 -24.32 -4.32 -1.83
N THR A 90 -25.07 -5.04 -2.66
CA THR A 90 -24.86 -5.07 -4.12
C THR A 90 -25.15 -3.73 -4.80
N GLN A 91 -25.88 -2.82 -4.14
CA GLN A 91 -26.19 -1.47 -4.62
C GLN A 91 -25.14 -0.43 -4.19
N ARG A 92 -24.11 -0.82 -3.43
CA ARG A 92 -23.03 0.09 -3.03
C ARG A 92 -21.76 -0.14 -3.86
N PRO A 93 -21.04 0.93 -4.24
CA PRO A 93 -19.68 0.78 -4.71
C PRO A 93 -18.79 0.18 -3.61
N SER A 94 -17.69 -0.47 -4.00
CA SER A 94 -16.69 -0.97 -3.05
C SER A 94 -15.47 -0.07 -3.01
N ILE A 95 -14.92 0.15 -1.82
CA ILE A 95 -13.61 0.78 -1.64
C ILE A 95 -12.67 -0.18 -0.92
N ILE A 96 -11.52 -0.42 -1.52
CA ILE A 96 -10.46 -1.29 -1.04
C ILE A 96 -9.32 -0.42 -0.54
N PHE A 97 -8.95 -0.58 0.72
CA PHE A 97 -7.84 0.15 1.31
C PHE A 97 -6.65 -0.75 1.65
N HIS A 98 -5.44 -0.37 1.19
CA HIS A 98 -4.19 -1.00 1.60
C HIS A 98 -3.32 -0.06 2.45
N HIS A 99 -2.88 -0.53 3.61
CA HIS A 99 -2.06 0.27 4.54
C HIS A 99 -0.59 0.42 4.09
N GLY A 100 0.13 1.37 4.72
CA GLY A 100 1.57 1.56 4.56
C GLY A 100 2.41 0.61 5.41
N LEU A 101 3.72 0.58 5.18
CA LEU A 101 4.67 -0.28 5.91
C LEU A 101 4.59 -0.05 7.43
N GLY A 102 4.64 -1.13 8.22
CA GLY A 102 4.68 -1.06 9.68
C GLY A 102 3.33 -0.72 10.35
N ARG A 103 2.24 -0.63 9.58
CA ARG A 103 0.88 -0.50 10.14
C ARG A 103 0.30 -1.88 10.41
N LEU A 104 0.02 -2.17 11.68
CA LEU A 104 -0.52 -3.47 12.11
C LEU A 104 -2.04 -3.57 11.96
N ASN A 105 -2.75 -2.44 12.08
CA ASN A 105 -4.18 -2.37 11.82
C ASN A 105 -4.38 -1.95 10.35
N PRO A 106 -5.10 -2.76 9.55
CA PRO A 106 -5.30 -2.43 8.14
C PRO A 106 -6.25 -1.25 7.92
N LEU A 107 -7.06 -0.85 8.91
CA LEU A 107 -7.97 0.29 8.87
C LEU A 107 -7.50 1.43 9.80
N HIS A 108 -6.21 1.77 9.75
CA HIS A 108 -5.63 2.77 10.67
C HIS A 108 -5.80 4.23 10.23
N LEU A 109 -6.31 4.49 9.03
CA LEU A 109 -6.40 5.85 8.49
C LEU A 109 -7.81 6.41 8.63
N LYS A 110 -7.96 7.55 9.31
CA LYS A 110 -9.20 8.35 9.37
C LYS A 110 -9.77 8.69 7.98
N VAL A 111 -8.92 8.73 6.95
CA VAL A 111 -9.35 8.85 5.55
C VAL A 111 -10.40 7.79 5.23
N PHE A 112 -10.18 6.54 5.66
CA PHE A 112 -10.96 5.35 5.31
C PHE A 112 -11.85 4.84 6.46
N ALA A 113 -11.46 5.08 7.71
CA ALA A 113 -12.17 4.70 8.92
C ALA A 113 -13.17 5.78 9.39
N ASN A 114 -14.13 6.16 8.55
CA ASN A 114 -15.14 7.16 8.92
C ASN A 114 -16.55 6.77 8.47
N LYS A 115 -17.54 7.36 9.15
CA LYS A 115 -18.97 7.08 8.95
C LYS A 115 -19.42 7.29 7.50
N VAL A 116 -18.95 8.35 6.85
CA VAL A 116 -19.36 8.69 5.46
C VAL A 116 -18.97 7.56 4.50
N LEU A 117 -17.77 7.00 4.62
CA LEU A 117 -17.35 5.90 3.75
C LEU A 117 -18.06 4.59 4.10
N MET A 118 -18.22 4.28 5.39
CA MET A 118 -18.94 3.08 5.83
C MET A 118 -20.42 3.07 5.40
N GLU A 119 -21.03 4.24 5.23
CA GLU A 119 -22.42 4.36 4.75
C GLU A 119 -22.53 4.33 3.22
N LYS A 120 -21.51 4.82 2.50
CA LYS A 120 -21.54 4.96 1.03
C LYS A 120 -20.95 3.78 0.28
N PHE A 121 -20.06 3.01 0.91
CA PHE A 121 -19.30 1.94 0.25
C PHE A 121 -19.41 0.62 0.99
N ASN A 122 -19.19 -0.49 0.30
CA ASN A 122 -18.66 -1.71 0.93
C ASN A 122 -17.17 -1.47 1.20
N VAL A 123 -16.77 -1.49 2.46
CA VAL A 123 -15.41 -1.08 2.85
C VAL A 123 -14.56 -2.32 3.09
N PHE A 124 -13.58 -2.52 2.22
CA PHE A 124 -12.57 -3.55 2.37
C PHE A 124 -11.24 -2.96 2.85
N SER A 125 -10.48 -3.73 3.61
CA SER A 125 -9.06 -3.45 3.80
C SER A 125 -8.19 -4.69 3.70
N VAL A 126 -6.97 -4.48 3.22
CA VAL A 126 -5.95 -5.53 3.07
C VAL A 126 -4.89 -5.33 4.13
N LYS A 127 -4.63 -6.38 4.90
CA LYS A 127 -3.49 -6.48 5.80
C LYS A 127 -2.42 -7.33 5.13
N ALA A 128 -1.28 -6.72 4.82
CA ALA A 128 -0.18 -7.40 4.19
C ALA A 128 0.33 -8.57 5.04
N ALA A 129 0.87 -9.59 4.38
CA ALA A 129 1.55 -10.67 5.09
C ALA A 129 2.68 -10.14 5.98
N HIS A 130 2.88 -10.83 7.10
CA HIS A 130 3.87 -10.49 8.13
C HIS A 130 3.64 -9.13 8.82
N HIS A 131 2.46 -8.52 8.69
CA HIS A 131 2.09 -7.32 9.44
C HIS A 131 1.26 -7.63 10.70
N ASP A 132 1.40 -8.83 11.27
CA ASP A 132 0.72 -9.20 12.52
C ASP A 132 1.39 -8.60 13.76
N SER A 133 2.70 -8.37 13.71
CA SER A 133 3.48 -7.70 14.75
C SER A 133 4.65 -6.92 14.14
N ILE A 134 5.22 -5.97 14.89
CA ILE A 134 6.44 -5.26 14.45
C ILE A 134 7.60 -6.23 14.26
N ASP A 135 7.68 -7.28 15.09
CA ASP A 135 8.72 -8.31 14.97
C ASP A 135 8.55 -9.13 13.69
N ASP A 136 7.33 -9.48 13.29
CA ASP A 136 7.09 -10.14 12.00
C ASP A 136 7.47 -9.23 10.83
N VAL A 137 7.14 -7.93 10.90
CA VAL A 137 7.53 -6.98 9.85
C VAL A 137 9.06 -6.95 9.72
N ARG A 138 9.80 -6.95 10.83
CA ARG A 138 11.27 -6.91 10.80
C ARG A 138 11.88 -8.24 10.33
N LYS A 139 11.49 -9.35 10.96
CA LYS A 139 12.12 -10.67 10.80
C LYS A 139 11.61 -11.45 9.60
N LYS A 140 10.45 -11.10 9.05
CA LYS A 140 9.82 -11.87 7.97
C LYS A 140 9.45 -11.04 6.74
N PHE A 141 9.18 -9.73 6.87
CA PHE A 141 8.90 -8.88 5.70
C PHE A 141 10.16 -8.14 5.21
N LEU A 142 10.81 -7.40 6.11
CA LEU A 142 11.96 -6.55 5.77
C LEU A 142 13.29 -7.28 5.73
N ASN A 143 13.38 -8.50 6.25
CA ASN A 143 14.64 -9.24 6.41
C ASN A 143 15.33 -9.55 5.08
N ASN A 144 14.58 -9.93 4.04
CA ASN A 144 15.14 -10.21 2.71
C ASN A 144 14.20 -9.81 1.57
N PHE A 145 14.76 -9.73 0.37
CA PHE A 145 14.04 -9.21 -0.81
C PHE A 145 12.92 -10.15 -1.27
N THR A 146 13.16 -11.46 -1.23
CA THR A 146 12.20 -12.47 -1.70
C THR A 146 10.90 -12.42 -0.90
N ASN A 147 11.00 -12.28 0.43
CA ASN A 147 9.84 -12.20 1.31
C ASN A 147 9.00 -10.94 1.05
N MET A 148 9.67 -9.78 1.00
CA MET A 148 9.01 -8.52 0.72
C MET A 148 8.28 -8.54 -0.63
N LEU A 149 8.94 -9.04 -1.67
CA LEU A 149 8.38 -9.12 -3.02
C LEU A 149 7.17 -10.07 -3.07
N ALA A 150 7.26 -11.25 -2.43
CA ALA A 150 6.16 -12.21 -2.37
C ALA A 150 4.97 -11.67 -1.57
N ALA A 151 5.21 -10.99 -0.45
CA ALA A 151 4.16 -10.35 0.35
C ALA A 151 3.46 -9.22 -0.41
N ILE A 152 4.19 -8.36 -1.15
CA ILE A 152 3.61 -7.31 -2.00
C ILE A 152 2.79 -7.94 -3.15
N CYS A 153 3.27 -9.04 -3.73
CA CYS A 153 2.54 -9.79 -4.75
C CYS A 153 1.23 -10.36 -4.19
N SER A 154 1.27 -11.01 -3.03
CA SER A 154 0.10 -11.53 -2.32
C SER A 154 -0.92 -10.42 -1.98
N SER A 155 -0.45 -9.24 -1.57
CA SER A 155 -1.29 -8.07 -1.39
C SER A 155 -1.95 -7.58 -2.68
N THR A 156 -1.26 -7.69 -3.82
CA THR A 156 -1.83 -7.31 -5.12
C THR A 156 -2.92 -8.31 -5.54
N LEU A 157 -2.66 -9.61 -5.37
CA LEU A 157 -3.65 -10.68 -5.59
C LEU A 157 -4.87 -10.55 -4.66
N ALA A 158 -4.67 -10.11 -3.42
CA ALA A 158 -5.77 -9.86 -2.49
C ALA A 158 -6.70 -8.74 -2.96
N ILE A 159 -6.17 -7.70 -3.60
CA ILE A 159 -7.00 -6.64 -4.18
C ILE A 159 -7.79 -7.20 -5.37
N ASP A 160 -7.15 -7.97 -6.25
CA ASP A 160 -7.80 -8.56 -7.42
C ASP A 160 -8.94 -9.52 -7.02
N GLU A 161 -8.71 -10.34 -5.99
CA GLU A 161 -9.76 -11.22 -5.42
C GLU A 161 -10.98 -10.45 -4.89
N ILE A 162 -10.77 -9.27 -4.30
CA ILE A 162 -11.87 -8.40 -3.84
C ILE A 162 -12.60 -7.81 -5.04
N VAL A 163 -11.87 -7.36 -6.07
CA VAL A 163 -12.45 -6.83 -7.30
C VAL A 163 -13.31 -7.91 -7.96
N ASP A 164 -12.78 -9.11 -8.16
CA ASP A 164 -13.51 -10.25 -8.74
C ASP A 164 -14.75 -10.60 -7.92
N THR A 165 -14.62 -10.65 -6.59
CA THR A 165 -15.77 -10.92 -5.73
C THR A 165 -16.83 -9.83 -5.87
N HIS A 166 -16.45 -8.56 -5.92
CA HIS A 166 -17.39 -7.47 -6.13
C HIS A 166 -18.09 -7.58 -7.48
N ARG A 167 -17.33 -7.78 -8.57
CA ARG A 167 -17.87 -7.85 -9.94
C ARG A 167 -18.83 -9.02 -10.14
N ASN A 168 -18.60 -10.14 -9.45
CA ASN A 168 -19.50 -11.29 -9.49
C ASN A 168 -20.84 -11.04 -8.75
N ASN A 169 -20.95 -9.98 -7.95
CA ASN A 169 -22.13 -9.71 -7.12
C ASN A 169 -22.75 -8.32 -7.35
N SER A 170 -22.08 -7.42 -8.07
CA SER A 170 -22.48 -6.02 -8.21
C SER A 170 -21.89 -5.37 -9.46
N ASP A 171 -22.71 -4.57 -10.14
CA ASP A 171 -22.30 -3.70 -11.24
C ASP A 171 -21.79 -2.32 -10.77
N GLN A 172 -21.73 -2.09 -9.45
CA GLN A 172 -21.28 -0.81 -8.90
C GLN A 172 -19.77 -0.62 -9.04
N LYS A 173 -19.30 0.62 -8.86
CA LYS A 173 -17.89 0.96 -8.99
C LYS A 173 -17.01 0.29 -7.93
N VAL A 174 -15.77 -0.08 -8.29
CA VAL A 174 -14.72 -0.56 -7.38
C VAL A 174 -13.56 0.41 -7.37
N ILE A 175 -13.17 0.82 -6.17
CA ILE A 175 -12.12 1.80 -5.93
C ILE A 175 -11.00 1.15 -5.15
N VAL A 176 -9.76 1.35 -5.58
CA VAL A 176 -8.56 0.89 -4.87
C VAL A 176 -7.78 2.10 -4.40
N ALA A 177 -7.54 2.19 -3.09
CA ALA A 177 -6.71 3.24 -2.51
C ALA A 177 -5.66 2.62 -1.59
N GLY A 178 -4.47 3.20 -1.57
CA GLY A 178 -3.44 2.74 -0.65
C GLY A 178 -2.41 3.82 -0.38
N VAL A 179 -1.80 3.76 0.80
CA VAL A 179 -0.78 4.73 1.24
C VAL A 179 0.59 4.08 1.33
N SER A 180 1.63 4.76 0.85
CA SER A 180 3.03 4.30 0.97
C SER A 180 3.22 2.92 0.31
N LEU A 181 3.61 1.90 1.07
CA LEU A 181 3.61 0.50 0.61
C LEU A 181 2.28 0.10 -0.06
N GLY A 182 1.15 0.45 0.56
CA GLY A 182 -0.17 0.18 -0.02
C GLY A 182 -0.44 0.96 -1.29
N GLY A 183 0.12 2.17 -1.44
CA GLY A 183 0.02 2.92 -2.68
C GLY A 183 0.82 2.27 -3.82
N THR A 184 1.96 1.65 -3.48
CA THR A 184 2.74 0.82 -4.40
C THR A 184 1.92 -0.37 -4.86
N VAL A 185 1.27 -1.10 -3.93
CA VAL A 185 0.38 -2.23 -4.26
C VAL A 185 -0.79 -1.76 -5.15
N THR A 186 -1.41 -0.63 -4.83
CA THR A 186 -2.48 -0.02 -5.66
C THR A 186 -2.01 0.26 -7.08
N ALA A 187 -0.83 0.86 -7.25
CA ALA A 187 -0.26 1.14 -8.57
C ALA A 187 0.10 -0.15 -9.33
N LEU A 188 0.67 -1.15 -8.65
CA LEU A 188 0.95 -2.47 -9.24
C LEU A 188 -0.35 -3.14 -9.70
N HIS A 189 -1.41 -3.10 -8.90
CA HIS A 189 -2.70 -3.65 -9.31
C HIS A 189 -3.23 -2.94 -10.57
N TYR A 190 -3.14 -1.62 -10.65
CA TYR A 190 -3.51 -0.88 -11.87
C TYR A 190 -2.74 -1.35 -13.11
N PHE A 191 -1.41 -1.43 -13.03
CA PHE A 191 -0.61 -1.78 -14.21
C PHE A 191 -0.78 -3.25 -14.65
N TYR A 192 -0.86 -4.17 -13.69
CA TYR A 192 -0.90 -5.60 -13.95
C TYR A 192 -2.32 -6.13 -14.22
N PHE A 193 -3.33 -5.64 -13.49
CA PHE A 193 -4.70 -6.14 -13.55
C PHE A 193 -5.67 -5.15 -14.22
N ASP A 194 -5.65 -3.86 -13.85
CA ASP A 194 -6.57 -2.82 -14.39
C ASP A 194 -8.08 -3.19 -14.26
N SER A 195 -8.42 -4.04 -13.29
CA SER A 195 -9.76 -4.60 -13.09
C SER A 195 -10.72 -3.70 -12.28
N ALA A 196 -10.19 -2.68 -11.59
CA ALA A 196 -11.00 -1.70 -10.85
C ALA A 196 -11.33 -0.46 -11.69
N ASP A 197 -12.29 0.35 -11.22
CA ASP A 197 -12.69 1.58 -11.91
C ASP A 197 -11.74 2.72 -11.61
N PHE A 198 -11.34 2.87 -10.35
CA PHE A 198 -10.49 3.98 -9.91
C PHE A 198 -9.38 3.55 -8.96
N TYR A 199 -8.22 4.19 -9.09
CA TYR A 199 -7.01 3.93 -8.34
C TYR A 199 -6.46 5.20 -7.72
N PHE A 200 -6.16 5.16 -6.42
CA PHE A 200 -5.59 6.26 -5.65
C PHE A 200 -4.32 5.80 -4.93
N PRO A 201 -3.18 5.70 -5.65
CA PRO A 201 -1.89 5.48 -5.02
C PRO A 201 -1.45 6.77 -4.31
N ILE A 202 -1.34 6.74 -2.98
CA ILE A 202 -1.08 7.91 -2.14
C ILE A 202 0.33 7.82 -1.56
N VAL A 203 1.12 8.88 -1.73
CA VAL A 203 2.55 8.99 -1.36
C VAL A 203 3.29 7.71 -1.68
N SER A 204 3.32 7.36 -2.97
CA SER A 204 3.87 6.08 -3.43
C SER A 204 4.52 6.17 -4.79
N TYR A 205 5.40 5.21 -5.05
CA TYR A 205 6.11 5.04 -6.31
C TYR A 205 6.09 3.55 -6.67
N PRO A 206 5.57 3.15 -7.86
CA PRO A 206 5.34 1.74 -8.17
C PRO A 206 6.62 0.90 -8.21
N ASN A 207 7.77 1.50 -8.54
CA ASN A 207 9.04 0.78 -8.51
C ASN A 207 9.63 0.76 -7.09
N PHE A 208 9.09 -0.11 -6.24
CA PHE A 208 9.56 -0.26 -4.85
C PHE A 208 11.05 -0.63 -4.74
N GLY A 209 11.58 -1.31 -5.75
CA GLY A 209 13.00 -1.66 -5.84
C GLY A 209 13.92 -0.44 -5.87
N GLU A 210 13.51 0.63 -6.56
CA GLU A 210 14.26 1.88 -6.59
C GLU A 210 14.21 2.64 -5.27
N ILE A 211 13.11 2.54 -4.51
CA ILE A 211 13.01 3.11 -3.15
C ILE A 211 14.06 2.45 -2.26
N LEU A 212 14.22 1.12 -2.36
CA LEU A 212 15.13 0.33 -1.52
C LEU A 212 16.61 0.67 -1.69
N VAL A 213 16.98 1.27 -2.82
CA VAL A 213 18.36 1.70 -3.13
C VAL A 213 18.47 3.22 -3.24
N ASP A 214 17.44 3.95 -2.80
CA ASP A 214 17.47 5.40 -2.74
C ASP A 214 18.25 5.88 -1.51
N ARG A 215 18.97 6.99 -1.66
CA ARG A 215 19.76 7.58 -0.57
C ARG A 215 18.89 8.04 0.58
N ASN A 216 17.62 8.36 0.33
CA ASN A 216 16.66 8.81 1.33
C ASN A 216 16.45 7.78 2.46
N ILE A 217 16.62 6.49 2.18
CA ILE A 217 16.43 5.43 3.18
C ILE A 217 17.73 4.71 3.57
N LYS A 218 18.89 5.22 3.14
CA LYS A 218 20.19 4.54 3.28
C LYS A 218 20.49 4.08 4.71
N GLU A 219 20.05 4.87 5.70
CA GLU A 219 20.32 4.63 7.12
C GLU A 219 19.56 3.42 7.67
N PHE A 220 18.53 2.97 6.96
CA PHE A 220 17.70 1.82 7.35
C PHE A 220 18.11 0.53 6.64
N VAL A 221 18.92 0.61 5.58
CA VAL A 221 19.28 -0.54 4.74
C VAL A 221 20.65 -1.08 5.14
N VAL A 222 20.68 -2.34 5.58
CA VAL A 222 21.94 -3.02 5.94
C VAL A 222 22.78 -3.24 4.69
N ASN A 223 24.09 -2.99 4.74
CA ASN A 223 25.00 -3.13 3.59
C ASN A 223 24.58 -2.28 2.37
N TYR A 224 24.02 -1.09 2.59
CA TYR A 224 23.52 -0.19 1.54
C TYR A 224 24.52 0.03 0.39
N GLU A 225 25.80 0.24 0.68
CA GLU A 225 26.84 0.47 -0.35
C GLU A 225 27.04 -0.73 -1.30
N MET A 226 26.79 -1.95 -0.82
CA MET A 226 26.84 -3.15 -1.65
C MET A 226 25.50 -3.39 -2.36
N LEU A 227 24.38 -3.27 -1.64
CA LEU A 227 23.04 -3.47 -2.20
C LEU A 227 22.70 -2.46 -3.30
N SER A 228 23.10 -1.19 -3.15
CA SER A 228 22.87 -0.15 -4.15
C SER A 228 23.62 -0.43 -5.48
N LYS A 229 24.67 -1.24 -5.46
CA LYS A 229 25.38 -1.70 -6.67
C LYS A 229 24.67 -2.88 -7.35
N ASN A 230 23.75 -3.55 -6.66
CA ASN A 230 22.98 -4.65 -7.22
C ASN A 230 21.94 -4.15 -8.23
N LYS A 231 22.31 -4.22 -9.51
CA LYS A 231 21.48 -3.74 -10.64
C LYS A 231 20.14 -4.46 -10.79
N SER A 232 19.91 -5.58 -10.11
CA SER A 232 18.65 -6.31 -10.18
C SER A 232 17.57 -5.74 -9.24
N ILE A 233 17.96 -5.13 -8.12
CA ILE A 233 17.05 -4.53 -7.14
C ILE A 233 16.19 -3.42 -7.76
N PRO A 234 16.75 -2.35 -8.37
CA PRO A 234 15.92 -1.30 -8.98
C PRO A 234 15.12 -1.77 -10.19
N LYS A 235 15.41 -2.96 -10.75
CA LYS A 235 14.68 -3.54 -11.89
C LYS A 235 13.54 -4.46 -11.48
N SER A 236 13.45 -4.80 -10.19
CA SER A 236 12.56 -5.84 -9.72
C SER A 236 11.09 -5.44 -9.79
N PHE A 237 10.74 -4.18 -9.56
CA PHE A 237 9.38 -3.65 -9.66
C PHE A 237 9.16 -2.76 -10.89
N SER A 238 10.10 -2.73 -11.84
CA SER A 238 9.93 -1.94 -13.06
C SER A 238 8.69 -2.39 -13.83
N ILE A 239 7.81 -1.44 -14.16
CA ILE A 239 6.62 -1.70 -14.94
C ILE A 239 7.02 -1.95 -16.41
N PRO A 240 6.71 -3.12 -17.00
CA PRO A 240 6.96 -3.37 -18.42
C PRO A 240 6.25 -2.33 -19.30
N LYS A 241 6.92 -1.83 -20.35
CA LYS A 241 6.35 -0.83 -21.28
C LYS A 241 4.99 -1.23 -21.87
N ARG A 242 4.76 -2.53 -22.12
CA ARG A 242 3.46 -3.01 -22.61
C ARG A 242 2.30 -2.75 -21.63
N LEU A 243 2.61 -2.62 -20.34
CA LEU A 243 1.63 -2.34 -19.28
C LEU A 243 1.45 -0.84 -19.05
N THR A 244 2.24 0.05 -19.67
CA THR A 244 2.08 1.50 -19.45
C THR A 244 0.99 2.13 -20.32
N ASN A 245 0.43 1.40 -21.28
CA ASN A 245 -0.64 1.85 -22.19
C ASN A 245 -2.05 1.67 -21.60
N ARG A 246 -2.18 1.69 -20.27
CA ARG A 246 -3.48 1.55 -19.58
C ARG A 246 -4.26 2.87 -19.62
N PRO A 247 -5.61 2.85 -19.45
CA PRO A 247 -6.41 4.07 -19.40
C PRO A 247 -5.97 4.97 -18.26
N LYS A 248 -5.38 6.13 -18.58
CA LYS A 248 -4.83 7.05 -17.57
C LYS A 248 -5.92 7.69 -16.71
N GLY A 249 -7.15 7.82 -17.25
CA GLY A 249 -8.30 8.39 -16.54
C GLY A 249 -8.86 7.54 -15.39
N LYS A 250 -8.24 6.38 -15.08
CA LYS A 250 -8.59 5.54 -13.94
C LYS A 250 -7.68 5.73 -12.72
N ILE A 251 -6.50 6.33 -12.88
CA ILE A 251 -5.51 6.42 -11.81
C ILE A 251 -5.22 7.88 -11.47
N PHE A 252 -5.32 8.20 -10.18
CA PHE A 252 -5.17 9.55 -9.64
C PHE A 252 -4.11 9.53 -8.54
N PRO A 253 -2.81 9.56 -8.90
CA PRO A 253 -1.74 9.57 -7.91
C PRO A 253 -1.81 10.80 -7.02
N VAL A 254 -1.57 10.59 -5.72
CA VAL A 254 -1.43 11.65 -4.73
C VAL A 254 0.01 11.70 -4.27
N LEU A 255 0.71 12.80 -4.54
CA LEU A 255 2.11 13.01 -4.15
C LEU A 255 2.23 14.02 -3.00
N ALA A 256 3.39 13.97 -2.35
CA ALA A 256 3.83 14.89 -1.31
C ALA A 256 5.16 15.50 -1.78
N ASP A 257 5.24 16.82 -1.91
CA ASP A 257 6.43 17.49 -2.47
C ASP A 257 7.66 17.42 -1.56
N SER A 258 7.44 17.28 -0.25
CA SER A 258 8.46 17.25 0.78
C SER A 258 8.62 15.84 1.36
N ASP A 259 8.30 14.81 0.56
CA ASP A 259 8.39 13.41 0.96
C ASP A 259 9.85 13.00 1.22
N GLU A 260 10.12 12.62 2.46
CA GLU A 260 11.45 12.26 2.93
C GLU A 260 11.86 10.82 2.62
N LEU A 261 10.92 9.96 2.16
CA LEU A 261 11.17 8.54 1.90
C LEU A 261 11.12 8.23 0.41
N ILE A 262 10.14 8.79 -0.28
CA ILE A 262 9.93 8.61 -1.70
C ILE A 262 10.44 9.84 -2.41
N ASN A 263 11.42 9.64 -3.28
CA ASN A 263 11.97 10.71 -4.09
C ASN A 263 10.87 11.33 -4.97
N PHE A 264 10.48 12.56 -4.64
CA PHE A 264 9.42 13.29 -5.32
C PHE A 264 9.70 13.48 -6.81
N GLU A 265 10.93 13.81 -7.20
CA GLU A 265 11.30 14.02 -8.61
C GLU A 265 11.11 12.74 -9.42
N LYS A 266 11.57 11.59 -8.91
CA LYS A 266 11.37 10.29 -9.56
C LYS A 266 9.89 9.91 -9.67
N ALA A 267 9.14 10.10 -8.58
CA ALA A 267 7.71 9.81 -8.58
C ALA A 267 6.95 10.72 -9.56
N SER A 268 7.26 12.02 -9.57
CA SER A 268 6.67 13.03 -10.45
C SER A 268 6.96 12.73 -11.93
N GLU A 269 8.22 12.42 -12.28
CA GLU A 269 8.57 12.06 -13.66
C GLU A 269 7.89 10.75 -14.10
N PHE A 270 7.78 9.75 -13.22
CA PHE A 270 7.04 8.53 -13.53
C PHE A 270 5.57 8.78 -13.83
N TRP A 271 4.92 9.64 -13.03
CA TRP A 271 3.50 9.99 -13.18
C TRP A 271 3.25 11.09 -14.22
N LYS A 272 4.26 11.46 -15.00
CA LYS A 272 4.10 12.46 -16.06
C LYS A 272 3.04 12.06 -17.08
N GLY A 273 2.11 12.97 -17.33
CA GLY A 273 0.96 12.76 -18.21
C GLY A 273 -0.17 11.94 -17.60
N TYR A 274 -0.17 11.71 -16.28
CA TYR A 274 -1.33 11.27 -15.51
C TYR A 274 -1.95 12.46 -14.74
N GLU A 275 -3.19 12.33 -14.29
CA GLU A 275 -3.82 13.34 -13.42
C GLU A 275 -3.31 13.16 -11.98
N VAL A 276 -2.36 14.01 -11.57
CA VAL A 276 -1.71 13.94 -10.26
C VAL A 276 -2.20 15.05 -9.35
N THR A 277 -2.52 14.72 -8.09
CA THR A 277 -2.72 15.70 -7.02
C THR A 277 -1.45 15.79 -6.18
N ASN A 278 -0.92 16.99 -5.99
CA ASN A 278 0.26 17.21 -5.15
C ASN A 278 -0.12 18.04 -3.90
N PHE A 279 0.45 17.68 -2.76
CA PHE A 279 0.31 18.42 -1.51
C PHE A 279 1.66 18.87 -0.98
N ASN A 280 1.70 20.09 -0.44
CA ASN A 280 2.87 20.63 0.26
C ASN A 280 2.97 20.09 1.70
N VAL A 281 3.41 18.84 1.80
CA VAL A 281 3.53 18.01 3.00
C VAL A 281 4.63 16.97 2.78
N GLY A 282 5.07 16.30 3.85
CA GLY A 282 5.97 15.15 3.79
C GLY A 282 5.22 13.81 3.89
N HIS A 283 5.96 12.71 3.87
CA HIS A 283 5.42 11.35 3.75
C HIS A 283 4.39 11.04 4.84
N ASN A 284 4.72 11.43 6.07
CA ASN A 284 3.89 11.18 7.24
C ASN A 284 2.88 12.30 7.51
N THR A 285 3.15 13.53 7.06
CA THR A 285 2.23 14.67 7.26
C THR A 285 1.12 14.73 6.20
N ILE A 286 1.17 13.87 5.18
CA ILE A 286 0.07 13.67 4.22
C ILE A 286 -1.27 13.38 4.90
N PHE A 287 -1.27 12.78 6.10
CA PHE A 287 -2.51 12.51 6.84
C PHE A 287 -3.24 13.77 7.32
N ILE A 288 -2.58 14.92 7.34
CA ILE A 288 -3.23 16.22 7.57
C ILE A 288 -4.19 16.55 6.40
N LYS A 289 -3.92 16.01 5.21
CA LYS A 289 -4.73 16.17 3.99
C LYS A 289 -5.79 15.08 3.81
N ALA A 290 -6.13 14.38 4.89
CA ALA A 290 -7.05 13.26 4.85
C ALA A 290 -8.43 13.62 4.28
N ASP A 291 -8.93 14.81 4.60
CA ASP A 291 -10.24 15.26 4.16
C ASP A 291 -10.23 15.67 2.68
N GLU A 292 -9.17 16.35 2.23
CA GLU A 292 -8.96 16.68 0.82
C GLU A 292 -8.82 15.42 -0.05
N ILE A 293 -8.05 14.44 0.41
CA ILE A 293 -7.91 13.13 -0.28
C ILE A 293 -9.27 12.42 -0.36
N ARG A 294 -10.07 12.45 0.71
CA ARG A 294 -11.41 11.85 0.70
C ARG A 294 -12.32 12.57 -0.29
N LYS A 295 -12.30 13.90 -0.33
CA LYS A 295 -13.07 14.69 -1.29
C LYS A 295 -12.69 14.34 -2.73
N LEU A 296 -11.39 14.17 -3.01
CA LEU A 296 -10.90 13.72 -4.31
C LEU A 296 -11.44 12.33 -4.68
N ILE A 297 -11.41 11.37 -3.75
CA ILE A 297 -11.98 10.04 -4.00
C ILE A 297 -13.47 10.13 -4.30
N LEU A 298 -14.22 10.82 -3.44
CA LEU A 298 -15.68 10.96 -3.59
C LEU A 298 -16.06 11.68 -4.90
N SER A 299 -15.30 12.70 -5.32
CA SER A 299 -15.60 13.45 -6.55
C SER A 299 -15.43 12.60 -7.80
N LYS A 300 -14.46 11.67 -7.85
CA LYS A 300 -14.31 10.76 -8.99
C LYS A 300 -15.36 9.65 -9.01
N VAL A 301 -15.80 9.20 -7.83
CA VAL A 301 -16.77 8.09 -7.74
C VAL A 301 -18.20 8.53 -8.04
N PHE A 302 -18.61 9.69 -7.53
CA PHE A 302 -20.01 10.16 -7.59
C PHE A 302 -20.20 11.39 -8.49
N SER A 303 -19.22 11.70 -9.35
CA SER A 303 -19.44 12.60 -10.50
C SER A 303 -20.19 11.91 -11.63
#